data_AF-A0A426JEF4-F1
#
_entry.id   AF-A0A426JEF4-F1
#
_cell.length_a   1.000
_cell.length_b   1.000
_cell.length_c   1.000
_cell.angle_alpha   90.00
_cell.angle_beta   90.00
_cell.angle_gamma   90.00
#
_symmetry.space_group_name_H-M   'P 1'
#
loop_
_entity.id
_entity.type
_entity.pdbx_description
1 polymer ?
#
loop_
_entity_poly.entity_id
_entity_poly.type
_entity_poly.pdbx_seq_one_letter_code
_entity_poly.pdbx_strand_id
1 'polypeptide(L)'
;MKKKIPLQVLETIEPYVNKKGESFDAIDPNGFLLKFVDKEETSDFYFNVESYKIENGFKLLIDWKPNNKQTIANKKTWIKAEQLDSYFTNWLKLLDGYEKVKTVFDDPILEAFADEYFSEFEILDDDADVKPFKTKQVLLLDNHLDNIQKKIEKYQTEENKSEIQKIKSDVSDLRNNLTKKPKKWVIKQLSKIWAKITKQGPKLMKEFLNETKKHAIKEGVKLIFDKGADLIN
;
A
#
# COMPACT_ATOMS: atom_id res chain seq x y z
N MET A 1 1.71 0.68 -31.73
CA MET A 1 2.84 -0.16 -31.28
C MET A 1 2.51 -1.66 -31.22
N LYS A 2 1.30 -2.08 -30.83
CA LYS A 2 0.87 -3.50 -30.76
C LYS A 2 1.28 -4.36 -31.97
N LYS A 3 1.11 -3.86 -33.21
CA LYS A 3 1.48 -4.59 -34.45
C LYS A 3 3.00 -4.67 -34.74
N LYS A 4 3.86 -4.07 -33.91
CA LYS A 4 5.34 -4.17 -34.01
C LYS A 4 5.91 -5.29 -33.13
N ILE A 5 5.08 -5.93 -32.31
CA ILE A 5 5.45 -7.05 -31.43
C ILE A 5 4.78 -8.31 -31.99
N PRO A 6 5.50 -9.45 -32.13
CA PRO A 6 4.91 -10.71 -32.55
C PRO A 6 3.73 -11.12 -31.67
N LEU A 7 2.70 -11.70 -32.28
CA LEU A 7 1.46 -12.08 -31.59
C LEU A 7 1.71 -13.02 -30.41
N GLN A 8 2.59 -14.02 -30.59
CA GLN A 8 2.97 -14.96 -29.53
C GLN A 8 3.52 -14.25 -28.27
N VAL A 9 4.27 -13.17 -28.45
CA VAL A 9 4.82 -12.38 -27.33
C VAL A 9 3.67 -11.67 -26.61
N LEU A 10 2.73 -11.08 -27.35
CA LEU A 10 1.56 -10.40 -26.80
C LEU A 10 0.67 -11.36 -26.00
N GLU A 11 0.35 -12.52 -26.55
CA GLU A 11 -0.46 -13.55 -25.89
C GLU A 11 0.19 -14.05 -24.61
N THR A 12 1.53 -14.14 -24.59
CA THR A 12 2.26 -14.60 -23.41
C THR A 12 2.27 -13.59 -22.27
N ILE A 13 2.36 -12.30 -22.58
CA ILE A 13 2.40 -11.24 -21.57
C ILE A 13 1.01 -10.74 -21.18
N GLU A 14 -0.02 -10.96 -22.00
CA GLU A 14 -1.40 -10.51 -21.76
C GLU A 14 -1.92 -10.82 -20.35
N PRO A 15 -1.72 -12.02 -19.76
CA PRO A 15 -2.20 -12.34 -18.41
C PRO A 15 -1.62 -11.46 -17.29
N TYR A 16 -0.54 -10.73 -17.59
CA TYR A 16 0.19 -9.89 -16.67
C TYR A 16 -0.07 -8.39 -16.94
N VAL A 17 -0.63 -8.05 -18.09
CA VAL A 17 -0.95 -6.65 -18.44
C VAL A 17 -2.03 -6.14 -17.49
N ASN A 18 -1.77 -4.98 -16.86
CA ASN A 18 -2.64 -4.36 -15.86
C ASN A 18 -2.94 -5.24 -14.63
N LYS A 19 -2.15 -6.29 -14.39
CA LYS A 19 -2.31 -7.13 -13.19
C LYS A 19 -2.09 -6.27 -11.95
N LYS A 20 -3.03 -6.32 -11.02
CA LYS A 20 -2.92 -5.68 -9.70
C LYS A 20 -2.73 -6.74 -8.64
N GLY A 21 -1.79 -6.52 -7.72
CA GLY A 21 -1.62 -7.35 -6.53
C GLY A 21 -1.75 -6.52 -5.27
N GLU A 22 -1.76 -7.19 -4.11
CA GLU A 22 -1.77 -6.50 -2.81
C GLU A 22 -0.44 -5.77 -2.57
N SER A 23 0.69 -6.41 -2.88
CA SER A 23 2.06 -5.91 -2.62
C SER A 23 2.77 -5.26 -3.81
N PHE A 24 2.14 -5.22 -5.00
CA PHE A 24 2.78 -4.63 -6.19
C PHE A 24 1.80 -3.84 -7.06
N ASP A 25 2.33 -2.86 -7.78
CA ASP A 25 1.63 -2.09 -8.80
C ASP A 25 2.23 -2.38 -10.19
N ALA A 26 1.35 -2.61 -11.18
CA ALA A 26 1.73 -2.58 -12.59
C ALA A 26 1.71 -1.13 -13.08
N ILE A 27 2.85 -0.63 -13.56
CA ILE A 27 3.01 0.76 -14.00
C ILE A 27 3.28 0.85 -15.51
N ASP A 28 3.29 2.08 -16.05
CA ASP A 28 3.65 2.30 -17.45
C ASP A 28 5.03 1.66 -17.73
N PRO A 29 5.11 0.74 -18.71
CA PRO A 29 6.36 0.04 -19.00
C PRO A 29 7.49 0.94 -19.50
N ASN A 30 7.23 2.17 -19.97
CA ASN A 30 8.27 3.11 -20.45
C ASN A 30 9.30 2.47 -21.40
N GLY A 31 8.85 1.61 -22.31
CA GLY A 31 9.70 0.90 -23.28
C GLY A 31 9.99 -0.57 -22.94
N PHE A 32 9.65 -1.04 -21.73
CA PHE A 32 9.61 -2.46 -21.39
C PHE A 32 8.34 -3.14 -21.90
N LEU A 33 8.31 -4.48 -21.88
CA LEU A 33 7.10 -5.26 -22.17
C LEU A 33 6.16 -5.27 -20.96
N LEU A 34 6.71 -5.40 -19.75
CA LEU A 34 6.01 -5.34 -18.47
C LEU A 34 6.88 -4.69 -17.40
N LYS A 35 6.24 -3.96 -16.49
CA LYS A 35 6.91 -3.32 -15.34
C LYS A 35 6.04 -3.42 -14.09
N PHE A 36 6.55 -4.09 -13.09
CA PHE A 36 5.95 -4.19 -11.75
C PHE A 36 6.89 -3.57 -10.74
N VAL A 37 6.33 -2.81 -9.81
CA VAL A 37 7.06 -2.22 -8.68
C VAL A 37 6.38 -2.63 -7.39
N ASP A 38 7.18 -2.77 -6.34
CA ASP A 38 6.66 -2.91 -4.98
C ASP A 38 5.83 -1.66 -4.61
N LYS A 39 4.76 -1.85 -3.82
CA LYS A 39 3.92 -0.76 -3.35
C LYS A 39 4.53 0.03 -2.20
N GLU A 40 5.51 -0.53 -1.50
CA GLU A 40 6.20 0.17 -0.44
C GLU A 40 7.06 1.31 -1.02
N GLU A 41 6.77 2.57 -0.66
CA GLU A 41 7.39 3.74 -1.31
C GLU A 41 8.90 3.85 -1.09
N THR A 42 9.40 3.27 0.00
CA THR A 42 10.84 3.20 0.31
C THR A 42 11.53 2.00 -0.35
N SER A 43 10.76 1.07 -0.93
CA SER A 43 11.27 -0.10 -1.61
C SER A 43 11.63 0.25 -3.05
N ASP A 44 12.82 -0.16 -3.48
CA ASP A 44 13.23 -0.08 -4.87
C ASP A 44 13.12 -1.45 -5.58
N PHE A 45 12.29 -2.34 -5.04
CA PHE A 45 12.04 -3.67 -5.58
C PHE A 45 11.14 -3.60 -6.81
N TYR A 46 11.42 -4.45 -7.79
CA TYR A 46 10.73 -4.48 -9.07
C TYR A 46 10.82 -5.84 -9.74
N PHE A 47 9.94 -6.04 -10.73
CA PHE A 47 10.01 -7.12 -11.69
C PHE A 47 9.70 -6.58 -13.09
N ASN A 48 10.67 -6.67 -13.99
CA ASN A 48 10.58 -6.14 -15.35
C ASN A 48 10.72 -7.26 -16.36
N VAL A 49 9.92 -7.19 -17.42
CA VAL A 49 10.17 -7.93 -18.65
C VAL A 49 10.60 -6.91 -19.70
N GLU A 50 11.89 -6.86 -20.01
CA GLU A 50 12.44 -5.77 -20.81
C GLU A 50 12.31 -6.01 -22.32
N SER A 51 12.65 -7.23 -22.77
CA SER A 51 12.72 -7.56 -24.19
C SER A 51 12.49 -9.04 -24.43
N TYR A 52 12.38 -9.40 -25.71
CA TYR A 52 12.19 -10.77 -26.16
C TYR A 52 13.19 -11.12 -27.27
N LYS A 53 13.44 -12.41 -27.43
CA LYS A 53 14.10 -12.95 -28.63
C LYS A 53 13.53 -14.32 -28.99
N ILE A 54 13.53 -14.60 -30.29
CA ILE A 54 13.08 -15.87 -30.86
C ILE A 54 14.31 -16.52 -31.50
N GLU A 55 15.25 -16.94 -30.64
CA GLU A 55 16.50 -17.58 -31.02
C GLU A 55 16.69 -18.82 -30.15
N ASN A 56 16.63 -20.01 -30.79
CA ASN A 56 16.63 -21.28 -30.08
C ASN A 56 15.49 -21.34 -29.04
N GLY A 57 14.27 -21.01 -29.48
CA GLY A 57 13.06 -20.90 -28.67
C GLY A 57 12.68 -19.47 -28.30
N PHE A 58 11.44 -19.29 -27.87
CA PHE A 58 10.94 -18.00 -27.40
C PHE A 58 11.44 -17.72 -25.98
N LYS A 59 12.21 -16.64 -25.83
CA LYS A 59 12.84 -16.23 -24.58
C LYS A 59 12.51 -14.77 -24.25
N LEU A 60 12.47 -14.50 -22.95
CA LEU A 60 12.23 -13.18 -22.37
C LEU A 60 13.43 -12.76 -21.54
N LEU A 61 13.82 -11.50 -21.63
CA LEU A 61 14.80 -10.88 -20.75
C LEU A 61 14.07 -10.32 -19.55
N ILE A 62 14.29 -10.93 -18.39
CA ILE A 62 13.74 -10.45 -17.12
C ILE A 62 14.83 -9.77 -16.30
N ASP A 63 14.45 -8.72 -15.58
CA ASP A 63 15.28 -8.05 -14.58
C ASP A 63 14.42 -7.83 -13.34
N TRP A 64 14.87 -8.33 -12.19
CA TRP A 64 14.10 -8.23 -10.95
C TRP A 64 14.98 -7.97 -9.74
N LYS A 65 14.37 -7.32 -8.75
CA LYS A 65 14.95 -6.99 -7.45
C LYS A 65 13.89 -7.24 -6.38
N PRO A 66 14.19 -7.98 -5.30
CA PRO A 66 15.47 -8.59 -4.94
C PRO A 66 15.70 -9.93 -5.68
N ASN A 67 16.97 -10.30 -5.89
CA ASN A 67 17.32 -11.55 -6.57
C ASN A 67 16.83 -12.78 -5.80
N ASN A 68 17.03 -12.82 -4.47
CA ASN A 68 16.61 -13.92 -3.60
C ASN A 68 16.59 -13.48 -2.12
N LYS A 69 16.27 -14.41 -1.21
CA LYS A 69 16.20 -14.17 0.24
C LYS A 69 17.52 -13.74 0.89
N GLN A 70 18.65 -13.99 0.23
CA GLN A 70 19.99 -13.73 0.75
C GLN A 70 20.59 -12.42 0.22
N THR A 71 20.04 -11.84 -0.85
CA THR A 71 20.57 -10.60 -1.43
C THR A 71 19.49 -9.73 -2.04
N ILE A 72 19.57 -8.44 -1.72
CA ILE A 72 18.73 -7.38 -2.30
C ILE A 72 19.24 -6.92 -3.67
N ALA A 73 20.35 -7.44 -4.19
CA ALA A 73 20.82 -7.07 -5.51
C ALA A 73 19.82 -7.47 -6.59
N ASN A 74 19.81 -6.77 -7.72
CA ASN A 74 19.01 -7.19 -8.86
C ASN A 74 19.66 -8.37 -9.59
N LYS A 75 18.86 -9.10 -10.35
CA LYS A 75 19.34 -10.12 -11.27
C LYS A 75 18.64 -9.98 -12.60
N LYS A 76 19.44 -10.07 -13.66
CA LYS A 76 18.99 -9.97 -15.04
C LYS A 76 19.35 -11.22 -15.81
N THR A 77 18.39 -11.84 -16.49
CA THR A 77 18.65 -13.08 -17.22
C THR A 77 17.63 -13.37 -18.31
N TRP A 78 18.05 -14.17 -19.30
CA TRP A 78 17.16 -14.72 -20.31
C TRP A 78 16.51 -15.99 -19.79
N ILE A 79 15.19 -16.02 -19.80
CA ILE A 79 14.39 -17.19 -19.43
C ILE A 79 13.60 -17.68 -20.64
N LYS A 80 13.18 -18.96 -20.63
CA LYS A 80 12.15 -19.40 -21.56
C LYS A 80 10.83 -18.74 -21.18
N ALA A 81 10.03 -18.37 -22.17
CA ALA A 81 8.74 -17.71 -21.94
C ALA A 81 7.80 -18.49 -21.00
N GLU A 82 7.80 -19.83 -21.11
CA GLU A 82 7.04 -20.74 -20.23
C GLU A 82 7.40 -20.64 -18.74
N GLN A 83 8.57 -20.08 -18.41
CA GLN A 83 9.03 -19.94 -17.02
C GLN A 83 8.61 -18.61 -16.39
N LEU A 84 8.03 -17.66 -17.16
CA LEU A 84 7.71 -16.32 -16.67
C LEU A 84 6.89 -16.35 -15.37
N ASP A 85 5.87 -17.20 -15.32
CA ASP A 85 4.99 -17.34 -14.15
C ASP A 85 5.76 -17.79 -12.91
N SER A 86 6.68 -18.75 -13.06
CA SER A 86 7.49 -19.25 -11.96
C SER A 86 8.41 -18.18 -11.38
N TYR A 87 9.07 -17.39 -12.25
CA TYR A 87 9.93 -16.29 -11.80
C TYR A 87 9.12 -15.18 -11.14
N PHE A 88 7.98 -14.80 -11.72
CA PHE A 88 7.11 -13.78 -11.17
C PHE A 88 6.54 -14.20 -9.81
N THR A 89 6.01 -15.43 -9.71
CA THR A 89 5.49 -15.99 -8.45
C THR A 89 6.56 -16.09 -7.37
N ASN A 90 7.80 -16.45 -7.74
CA ASN A 90 8.90 -16.47 -6.78
C ASN A 90 9.25 -15.07 -6.27
N TRP A 91 9.21 -14.06 -7.13
CA TRP A 91 9.38 -12.67 -6.70
C TRP A 91 8.25 -12.21 -5.76
N LEU A 92 6.99 -12.57 -6.04
CA LEU A 92 5.88 -12.28 -5.13
C LEU A 92 6.06 -12.94 -3.76
N LYS A 93 6.58 -14.17 -3.70
CA LYS A 93 6.92 -14.84 -2.43
C LYS A 93 8.04 -14.12 -1.65
N LEU A 94 8.91 -13.39 -2.33
CA LEU A 94 9.91 -12.56 -1.66
C LEU A 94 9.24 -11.35 -1.01
N LEU A 95 8.38 -10.63 -1.75
CA LEU A 95 7.62 -9.50 -1.21
C LEU A 95 6.78 -9.91 0.02
N ASP A 96 6.00 -10.98 -0.11
CA ASP A 96 5.20 -11.54 0.98
C ASP A 96 6.08 -11.98 2.18
N GLY A 97 7.30 -12.43 1.91
CA GLY A 97 8.29 -12.74 2.95
C GLY A 97 8.71 -11.50 3.76
N TYR A 98 8.92 -10.36 3.10
CA TYR A 98 9.25 -9.10 3.78
C TYR A 98 8.08 -8.57 4.60
N GLU A 99 6.83 -8.72 4.13
CA GLU A 99 5.65 -8.31 4.89
C GLU A 99 5.40 -9.15 6.16
N LYS A 100 5.84 -10.42 6.17
CA LYS A 100 5.57 -11.37 7.26
C LYS A 100 6.68 -11.45 8.30
N VAL A 101 7.92 -11.13 7.94
CA VAL A 101 9.06 -11.27 8.84
C VAL A 101 9.15 -10.03 9.71
N LYS A 102 8.80 -10.19 10.98
CA LYS A 102 9.04 -9.15 11.98
C LYS A 102 10.53 -8.87 12.11
N THR A 103 10.92 -7.61 12.01
CA THR A 103 12.28 -7.12 12.16
C THR A 103 12.50 -6.51 13.54
N VAL A 104 13.75 -6.33 13.93
CA VAL A 104 14.11 -5.56 15.15
C VAL A 104 13.73 -4.09 15.06
N PHE A 105 13.36 -3.61 13.86
CA PHE A 105 12.88 -2.27 13.62
C PHE A 105 11.35 -2.17 13.75
N ASP A 106 10.65 -3.31 13.83
CA ASP A 106 9.21 -3.34 13.97
C ASP A 106 8.86 -3.12 15.44
N ASP A 107 7.98 -2.14 15.66
CA ASP A 107 7.54 -1.76 16.98
C ASP A 107 6.21 -2.48 17.30
N PRO A 108 6.21 -3.54 18.12
CA PRO A 108 5.01 -4.33 18.38
C PRO A 108 3.90 -3.52 19.05
N ILE A 109 4.24 -2.45 19.77
CA ILE A 109 3.25 -1.56 20.40
C ILE A 109 2.56 -0.72 19.31
N LEU A 110 3.35 -0.20 18.37
CA LEU A 110 2.82 0.56 17.24
C LEU A 110 1.94 -0.33 16.35
N GLU A 111 2.39 -1.55 16.04
CA GLU A 111 1.60 -2.54 15.30
C GLU A 111 0.26 -2.82 15.98
N ALA A 112 0.27 -3.11 17.28
CA ALA A 112 -0.94 -3.41 18.03
C ALA A 112 -1.97 -2.26 17.95
N PHE A 113 -1.52 -1.00 18.13
CA PHE A 113 -2.42 0.14 17.98
C PHE A 113 -2.88 0.35 16.54
N ALA A 114 -2.02 0.13 15.55
CA ALA A 114 -2.39 0.27 14.15
C ALA A 114 -3.45 -0.76 13.75
N ASP A 115 -3.29 -2.01 14.20
CA ASP A 115 -4.25 -3.09 13.98
C ASP A 115 -5.58 -2.84 14.70
N GLU A 116 -5.54 -2.31 15.93
CA GLU A 116 -6.73 -1.87 16.67
C GLU A 116 -7.50 -0.83 15.86
N TYR A 117 -6.82 0.26 15.43
CA TYR A 117 -7.47 1.30 14.64
C TYR A 117 -7.96 0.80 13.29
N PHE A 118 -7.18 -0.03 12.58
CA PHE A 118 -7.58 -0.57 11.29
C PHE A 118 -8.83 -1.45 11.42
N SER A 119 -8.91 -2.26 12.48
CA SER A 119 -10.06 -3.13 12.76
C SER A 119 -11.31 -2.33 13.13
N GLU A 120 -11.17 -1.17 13.80
CA GLU A 120 -12.31 -0.25 14.06
C GLU A 120 -12.92 0.33 12.77
N PHE A 121 -12.17 0.35 11.67
CA PHE A 121 -12.63 0.95 10.41
C PHE A 121 -13.40 0.00 9.48
N GLU A 122 -13.67 -1.23 9.91
CA GLU A 122 -14.35 -2.31 9.18
C GLU A 122 -14.80 -1.91 7.76
N ILE A 123 -13.89 -2.04 6.78
CA ILE A 123 -14.18 -1.63 5.41
C ILE A 123 -15.02 -2.73 4.75
N LEU A 124 -16.31 -2.73 5.03
CA LEU A 124 -17.32 -3.61 4.43
C LEU A 124 -17.71 -3.13 3.02
N ASP A 125 -16.73 -2.83 2.19
CA ASP A 125 -16.94 -2.40 0.81
C ASP A 125 -16.09 -3.27 -0.10
N ASP A 126 -16.74 -4.10 -0.92
CA ASP A 126 -16.10 -5.03 -1.86
C ASP A 126 -15.15 -4.32 -2.84
N ASP A 127 -15.27 -2.99 -2.97
CA ASP A 127 -14.43 -2.16 -3.83
C ASP A 127 -13.27 -1.45 -3.11
N ALA A 128 -13.06 -1.69 -1.81
CA ALA A 128 -12.08 -1.00 -0.98
C ALA A 128 -10.64 -1.11 -1.47
N ASP A 129 -10.32 -2.21 -2.13
CA ASP A 129 -9.01 -2.50 -2.70
C ASP A 129 -8.77 -1.80 -4.06
N VAL A 130 -9.81 -1.26 -4.69
CA VAL A 130 -9.72 -0.74 -6.06
C VAL A 130 -10.20 0.70 -6.23
N LYS A 131 -11.13 1.19 -5.41
CA LYS A 131 -11.67 2.56 -5.52
C LYS A 131 -11.13 3.49 -4.44
N PRO A 132 -10.96 4.78 -4.74
CA PRO A 132 -10.68 5.80 -3.73
C PRO A 132 -11.93 6.13 -2.90
N PHE A 133 -11.76 6.91 -1.84
CA PHE A 133 -12.87 7.46 -1.04
C PHE A 133 -13.75 8.42 -1.88
N LYS A 134 -15.03 8.57 -1.50
CA LYS A 134 -15.91 9.57 -2.09
C LYS A 134 -15.43 10.97 -1.74
N THR A 135 -15.70 11.97 -2.57
CA THR A 135 -15.22 13.35 -2.40
C THR A 135 -15.51 13.93 -1.02
N LYS A 136 -16.71 13.71 -0.45
CA LYS A 136 -17.03 14.16 0.92
C LYS A 136 -16.12 13.52 1.97
N GLN A 137 -15.89 12.21 1.87
CA GLN A 137 -15.00 11.48 2.78
C GLN A 137 -13.55 11.95 2.65
N VAL A 138 -13.09 12.19 1.42
CA VAL A 138 -11.75 12.77 1.16
C VAL A 138 -11.61 14.14 1.85
N LEU A 139 -12.60 15.02 1.73
CA LEU A 139 -12.54 16.35 2.36
C LEU A 139 -12.53 16.27 3.89
N LEU A 140 -13.28 15.34 4.49
CA LEU A 140 -13.25 15.11 5.94
C LEU A 140 -11.89 14.59 6.41
N LEU A 141 -11.32 13.64 5.68
CA LEU A 141 -9.99 13.09 5.95
C LEU A 141 -8.91 14.17 5.80
N ASP A 142 -8.96 14.97 4.74
CA ASP A 142 -8.00 16.06 4.52
C ASP A 142 -8.06 17.11 5.64
N ASN A 143 -9.27 17.53 6.06
CA ASN A 143 -9.44 18.44 7.19
C ASN A 143 -8.87 17.86 8.49
N HIS A 144 -9.08 16.58 8.76
CA HIS A 144 -8.52 15.92 9.94
C HIS A 144 -6.99 15.90 9.89
N LEU A 145 -6.42 15.49 8.76
CA LEU A 145 -4.98 15.43 8.55
C LEU A 145 -4.33 16.82 8.63
N ASP A 146 -5.00 17.84 8.10
CA ASP A 146 -4.59 19.24 8.21
C ASP A 146 -4.58 19.73 9.67
N ASN A 147 -5.60 19.35 10.45
CA ASN A 147 -5.64 19.64 11.89
C ASN A 147 -4.48 18.97 12.65
N ILE A 148 -4.15 17.72 12.35
CA ILE A 148 -2.96 17.04 12.90
C ILE A 148 -1.72 17.85 12.53
N GLN A 149 -1.51 18.12 11.24
CA GLN A 149 -0.32 18.79 10.72
C GLN A 149 -0.07 20.15 11.36
N LYS A 150 -1.14 20.93 11.62
CA LYS A 150 -1.07 22.27 12.21
C LYS A 150 -0.80 22.27 13.70
N LYS A 151 -1.32 21.31 14.46
CA LYS A 151 -1.29 21.34 15.92
C LYS A 151 -0.25 20.42 16.55
N ILE A 152 0.18 19.36 15.85
CA ILE A 152 1.05 18.33 16.46
C ILE A 152 2.40 18.89 16.92
N GLU A 153 2.93 19.91 16.25
CA GLU A 153 4.18 20.58 16.62
C GLU A 153 4.13 21.20 18.03
N LYS A 154 2.94 21.61 18.51
CA LYS A 154 2.76 22.16 19.87
C LYS A 154 3.06 21.15 20.98
N TYR A 155 3.10 19.87 20.62
CA TYR A 155 3.37 18.76 21.53
C TYR A 155 4.79 18.22 21.37
N GLN A 156 5.62 18.88 20.56
CA GLN A 156 7.02 18.53 20.39
C GLN A 156 7.81 18.82 21.66
N THR A 157 8.61 17.85 22.06
CA THR A 157 9.63 17.89 23.10
C THR A 157 10.97 17.47 22.47
N GLU A 158 12.07 17.67 23.18
CA GLU A 158 13.38 17.19 22.69
C GLU A 158 13.41 15.66 22.51
N GLU A 159 12.66 14.92 23.34
CA GLU A 159 12.61 13.45 23.31
C GLU A 159 11.80 12.90 22.12
N ASN A 160 10.72 13.58 21.72
CA ASN A 160 9.82 13.06 20.67
C ASN A 160 9.97 13.75 19.32
N LYS A 161 10.89 14.72 19.19
CA LYS A 161 11.08 15.54 17.97
C LYS A 161 11.15 14.71 16.69
N SER A 162 11.95 13.63 16.69
CA SER A 162 12.09 12.73 15.54
C SER A 162 10.75 12.08 15.17
N GLU A 163 10.01 11.59 16.16
CA GLU A 163 8.72 10.94 15.95
C GLU A 163 7.64 11.93 15.48
N ILE A 164 7.63 13.16 16.00
CA ILE A 164 6.71 14.22 15.55
C ILE A 164 6.96 14.58 14.07
N GLN A 165 8.24 14.67 13.65
CA GLN A 165 8.55 14.93 12.24
C GLN A 165 8.18 13.74 11.34
N LYS A 166 8.36 12.49 11.79
CA LYS A 166 7.87 11.31 11.06
C LYS A 166 6.35 11.35 10.89
N ILE A 167 5.59 11.65 11.94
CA ILE A 167 4.13 11.78 11.85
C ILE A 167 3.74 12.86 10.83
N LYS A 168 4.41 14.02 10.84
CA LYS A 168 4.14 15.08 9.85
C LYS A 168 4.43 14.65 8.42
N SER A 169 5.51 13.88 8.21
CA SER A 169 5.85 13.32 6.90
C SER A 169 4.76 12.36 6.42
N ASP A 170 4.35 11.41 7.26
CA ASP A 170 3.29 10.45 6.92
C ASP A 170 1.95 11.13 6.65
N VAL A 171 1.60 12.16 7.45
CA VAL A 171 0.40 12.97 7.24
C VAL A 171 0.46 13.66 5.88
N SER A 172 1.60 14.25 5.52
CA SER A 172 1.78 14.90 4.22
C SER A 172 1.65 13.90 3.07
N ASP A 173 2.25 12.72 3.19
CA ASP A 173 2.14 11.67 2.18
C ASP A 173 0.69 11.20 1.99
N LEU A 174 0.01 10.89 3.10
CA LEU A 174 -1.38 10.45 3.06
C LEU A 174 -2.27 11.49 2.38
N ARG A 175 -2.14 12.77 2.73
CA ARG A 175 -2.89 13.88 2.10
C ARG A 175 -2.67 13.93 0.58
N ASN A 176 -1.43 13.79 0.13
CA ASN A 176 -1.07 13.81 -1.30
C ASN A 176 -1.64 12.63 -2.10
N ASN A 177 -2.08 11.58 -1.41
CA ASN A 177 -2.53 10.32 -1.97
C ASN A 177 -4.03 10.00 -1.73
N LEU A 178 -4.77 10.82 -0.97
CA LEU A 178 -6.20 10.59 -0.64
C LEU A 178 -7.11 10.33 -1.86
N THR A 179 -6.80 10.94 -3.01
CA THR A 179 -7.59 10.82 -4.25
C THR A 179 -6.99 9.84 -5.26
N LYS A 180 -5.79 9.31 -4.98
CA LYS A 180 -4.99 8.49 -5.92
C LYS A 180 -4.92 7.02 -5.52
N LYS A 181 -5.07 6.73 -4.22
CA LYS A 181 -4.91 5.39 -3.67
C LYS A 181 -6.27 4.80 -3.24
N PRO A 182 -6.40 3.46 -3.19
CA PRO A 182 -7.63 2.81 -2.73
C PRO A 182 -7.99 3.10 -1.28
N LYS A 183 -9.28 2.97 -0.92
CA LYS A 183 -9.79 3.18 0.45
C LYS A 183 -8.98 2.39 1.49
N LYS A 184 -8.70 1.12 1.23
CA LYS A 184 -7.95 0.25 2.16
C LYS A 184 -6.55 0.76 2.44
N TRP A 185 -5.85 1.26 1.42
CA TRP A 185 -4.53 1.88 1.59
C TRP A 185 -4.62 3.12 2.47
N VAL A 186 -5.60 4.00 2.21
CA VAL A 186 -5.80 5.23 2.99
C VAL A 186 -6.09 4.91 4.47
N ILE A 187 -6.95 3.93 4.76
CA ILE A 187 -7.24 3.51 6.14
C ILE A 187 -6.02 2.86 6.80
N LYS A 188 -5.24 2.04 6.08
CA LYS A 188 -3.99 1.46 6.60
C LYS A 188 -3.00 2.56 7.02
N GLN A 189 -2.81 3.58 6.19
CA GLN A 189 -1.93 4.70 6.53
C GLN A 189 -2.47 5.56 7.68
N LEU A 190 -3.77 5.85 7.68
CA LEU A 190 -4.40 6.59 8.77
C LEU A 190 -4.23 5.88 10.11
N SER A 191 -4.41 4.55 10.13
CA SER A 191 -4.25 3.72 11.32
C SER A 191 -2.81 3.74 11.84
N LYS A 192 -1.81 3.69 10.95
CA LYS A 192 -0.39 3.85 11.31
C LYS A 192 -0.09 5.24 11.90
N ILE A 193 -0.63 6.31 11.31
CA ILE A 193 -0.48 7.67 11.84
C ILE A 193 -1.08 7.75 13.26
N TRP A 194 -2.28 7.20 13.47
CA TRP A 194 -2.94 7.18 14.77
C TRP A 194 -2.20 6.35 15.80
N ALA A 195 -1.62 5.22 15.40
CA ALA A 195 -0.75 4.42 16.25
C ALA A 195 0.48 5.23 16.71
N LYS A 196 1.16 5.92 15.79
CA LYS A 196 2.30 6.79 16.11
C LYS A 196 1.91 7.90 17.09
N ILE A 197 0.77 8.57 16.85
CA ILE A 197 0.22 9.61 17.75
C ILE A 197 -0.09 9.02 19.13
N THR A 198 -0.72 7.86 19.18
CA THR A 198 -1.11 7.18 20.42
C THR A 198 0.10 6.80 21.25
N LYS A 199 1.15 6.31 20.59
CA LYS A 199 2.43 5.97 21.24
C LYS A 199 3.12 7.18 21.88
N GLN A 200 2.89 8.41 21.38
CA GLN A 200 3.39 9.64 22.04
C GLN A 200 2.63 9.98 23.34
N GLY A 201 1.54 9.28 23.62
CA GLY A 201 0.87 9.27 24.91
C GLY A 201 -0.58 9.75 24.88
N PRO A 202 -1.31 9.52 25.98
CA PRO A 202 -2.76 9.74 26.04
C PRO A 202 -3.20 11.19 25.77
N LYS A 203 -2.33 12.19 25.98
CA LYS A 203 -2.64 13.60 25.70
C LYS A 203 -2.87 13.85 24.22
N LEU A 204 -1.98 13.34 23.36
CA LEU A 204 -2.10 13.49 21.90
C LEU A 204 -3.23 12.60 21.36
N MET A 205 -3.39 11.39 21.91
CA MET A 205 -4.52 10.52 21.62
C MET A 205 -5.86 11.26 21.84
N LYS A 206 -6.01 11.95 22.97
CA LYS A 206 -7.22 12.74 23.27
C LYS A 206 -7.41 13.94 22.35
N GLU A 207 -6.34 14.67 22.03
CA GLU A 207 -6.42 15.86 21.16
C GLU A 207 -6.83 15.49 19.72
N PHE A 208 -6.21 14.43 19.17
CA PHE A 208 -6.32 14.15 17.73
C PHE A 208 -7.30 13.04 17.38
N LEU A 209 -7.60 12.11 18.29
CA LEU A 209 -8.37 10.92 17.94
C LEU A 209 -9.81 10.96 18.50
N ASN A 210 -10.06 11.64 19.62
CA ASN A 210 -11.41 11.67 20.21
C ASN A 210 -12.43 12.47 19.39
N GLU A 211 -12.03 13.58 18.77
CA GLU A 211 -12.93 14.36 17.89
C GLU A 211 -13.17 13.64 16.56
N THR A 212 -12.15 12.95 16.06
CA THR A 212 -12.23 12.23 14.78
C THR A 212 -12.97 10.92 14.88
N LYS A 213 -12.82 10.15 15.97
CA LYS A 213 -13.70 9.01 16.25
C LYS A 213 -15.16 9.47 16.28
N LYS A 214 -15.47 10.60 16.93
CA LYS A 214 -16.84 11.16 16.95
C LYS A 214 -17.36 11.55 15.56
N HIS A 215 -16.54 12.13 14.70
CA HIS A 215 -16.95 12.52 13.34
C HIS A 215 -16.98 11.36 12.34
N ALA A 216 -16.02 10.44 12.38
CA ALA A 216 -16.00 9.21 11.56
C ALA A 216 -17.18 8.28 11.89
N ILE A 217 -17.55 8.20 13.17
CA ILE A 217 -18.76 7.51 13.64
C ILE A 217 -20.04 8.22 13.16
N LYS A 218 -20.04 9.55 13.02
CA LYS A 218 -21.22 10.33 12.60
C LYS A 218 -21.42 10.44 11.09
N GLU A 219 -20.35 10.49 10.29
CA GLU A 219 -20.41 10.75 8.84
C GLU A 219 -20.34 9.47 7.97
N GLY A 220 -20.34 8.28 8.56
CA GLY A 220 -20.59 7.04 7.83
C GLY A 220 -19.45 6.03 7.76
N VAL A 221 -18.86 5.67 8.91
CA VAL A 221 -18.35 4.30 9.14
C VAL A 221 -19.40 3.44 9.87
N LYS A 222 -20.50 4.04 10.34
CA LYS A 222 -21.61 3.38 11.07
C LYS A 222 -22.86 3.05 10.25
N LEU A 223 -22.80 3.08 8.92
CA LEU A 223 -23.96 2.79 8.06
C LEU A 223 -24.08 1.29 7.70
N ILE A 224 -23.68 0.40 8.62
CA ILE A 224 -24.04 -1.03 8.64
C ILE A 224 -24.45 -1.39 10.08
N PHE A 225 -25.47 -0.70 10.59
CA PHE A 225 -26.30 -1.23 11.67
C PHE A 225 -27.78 -1.22 11.28
N ASP A 226 -28.07 -1.50 10.00
CA ASP A 226 -29.41 -1.79 9.48
C ASP A 226 -29.52 -3.24 8.97
N LYS A 227 -28.96 -4.18 9.73
CA LYS A 227 -29.45 -5.57 9.80
C LYS A 227 -29.41 -6.06 11.25
N GLY A 228 -30.26 -5.45 12.07
CA GLY A 228 -30.58 -5.90 13.43
C GLY A 228 -31.98 -5.49 13.88
N ALA A 229 -32.80 -4.91 13.00
CA ALA A 229 -34.23 -4.71 13.23
C ALA A 229 -35.02 -5.99 12.90
N ASP A 230 -34.60 -7.11 13.49
CA ASP A 230 -35.36 -8.38 13.52
C ASP A 230 -35.18 -9.10 14.87
N LEU A 231 -35.08 -8.33 15.95
CA LEU A 231 -35.47 -8.80 17.28
C LEU A 231 -36.43 -7.78 17.89
N ILE A 232 -37.62 -7.74 17.31
CA ILE A 232 -38.85 -7.41 18.03
C ILE A 232 -39.13 -8.58 18.98
N ASN A 233 -38.69 -8.45 20.22
CA ASN A 233 -39.49 -8.58 21.45
C ASN A 233 -38.63 -8.23 22.66
#